data_AF-A0A1R0F6Z0-F1
#
_entry.id   AF-A0A1R0F6Z0-F1
#
_cell.length_a   1.000
_cell.length_b   1.000
_cell.length_c   1.000
_cell.angle_alpha   90.00
_cell.angle_beta   90.00
_cell.angle_gamma   90.00
#
_symmetry.space_group_name_H-M   'P 1'
#
loop_
_entity.id
_entity.type
_entity.pdbx_description
1 polymer ?
#
loop_
_entity_poly.entity_id
_entity_poly.type
_entity_poly.pdbx_seq_one_letter_code
_entity_poly.pdbx_strand_id
1 'polypeptide(L)' 'MSLERVKIIGYIVDMSLQMNIMANNVNSPFLAYLLEMVAKEGQHIMKNDAVNKENR' A
#
# COMPACT_ATOMS: atom_id res chain seq x y z
N MET A 1 8.91 16.06 6.74
CA MET A 1 8.98 14.85 5.89
C MET A 1 9.71 15.25 4.62
N SER A 2 10.79 14.57 4.22
CA SER A 2 11.55 14.96 3.02
C SER A 2 10.76 14.64 1.74
N LEU A 3 11.02 15.40 0.66
CA LEU A 3 10.35 15.21 -0.64
C LEU A 3 10.57 13.79 -1.20
N GLU A 4 11.74 13.22 -0.94
CA GLU A 4 12.07 11.82 -1.29
C GLU A 4 11.22 10.81 -0.53
N ARG A 5 11.01 11.01 0.78
CA ARG A 5 10.17 10.11 1.58
C ARG A 5 8.72 10.10 1.08
N VAL A 6 8.19 11.27 0.70
CA VAL A 6 6.83 11.38 0.12
C VAL A 6 6.74 10.64 -1.21
N LYS A 7 7.75 10.76 -2.09
CA LYS A 7 7.79 10.01 -3.35
C LYS A 7 7.86 8.50 -3.14
N ILE A 8 8.70 8.04 -2.22
CA ILE A 8 8.83 6.61 -1.89
C ILE A 8 7.49 6.05 -1.37
N ILE A 9 6.81 6.77 -0.47
CA ILE A 9 5.50 6.37 0.03
C ILE A 9 4.47 6.34 -1.09
N GLY A 10 4.46 7.35 -1.96
CA GLY A 10 3.60 7.38 -3.15
C GLY A 10 3.77 6.13 -4.00
N TYR A 11 5.02 5.75 -4.32
CA TYR A 11 5.29 4.53 -5.08
C TYR A 11 4.80 3.26 -4.36
N ILE A 12 4.99 3.16 -3.04
CA ILE A 12 4.51 2.01 -2.26
C ILE A 12 2.98 1.92 -2.31
N VAL A 13 2.28 3.06 -2.20
CA VAL A 13 0.82 3.12 -2.29
C VAL A 13 0.33 2.73 -3.68
N ASP A 14 0.97 3.22 -4.73
CA ASP A 14 0.64 2.87 -6.12
C ASP A 14 0.83 1.37 -6.39
N MET A 15 1.93 0.79 -5.89
CA MET A 15 2.17 -0.65 -5.98
C MET A 15 1.11 -1.46 -5.21
N SER A 16 0.71 -0.98 -4.03
CA SER A 16 -0.33 -1.62 -3.22
C SER A 16 -1.68 -1.65 -3.94
N LEU A 17 -2.02 -0.57 -4.66
CA LEU A 17 -3.22 -0.51 -5.48
C LEU A 17 -3.16 -1.54 -6.62
N GLN A 18 -2.02 -1.64 -7.31
CA GLN A 18 -1.83 -2.63 -8.36
C GLN A 18 -1.94 -4.06 -7.85
N MET A 19 -1.37 -4.36 -6.68
CA MET A 19 -1.47 -5.69 -6.05
C MET A 19 -2.92 -6.06 -5.72
N ASN A 20 -3.73 -5.11 -5.25
CA ASN A 20 -5.16 -5.33 -5.02
C ASN A 20 -5.90 -5.66 -6.33
N ILE A 21 -5.56 -4.97 -7.43
CA ILE A 21 -6.12 -5.27 -8.75
C ILE A 21 -5.70 -6.68 -9.19
N MET A 22 -4.43 -7.06 -9.00
CA MET A 22 -3.94 -8.40 -9.32
C MET A 22 -4.63 -9.49 -8.49
N ALA A 23 -4.90 -9.24 -7.21
CA ALA A 23 -5.59 -10.19 -6.33
C ALA A 23 -6.98 -10.58 -6.86
N ASN A 24 -7.70 -9.62 -7.46
CA ASN A 24 -9.02 -9.84 -8.04
C ASN A 24 -8.99 -10.60 -9.38
N ASN A 25 -7.84 -10.65 -10.07
CA ASN A 25 -7.71 -11.21 -11.41
C ASN A 25 -6.93 -12.53 -11.44
N VAL A 26 -6.42 -13.00 -10.30
CA VAL A 26 -5.55 -14.18 -10.26
C VAL A 26 -6.36 -15.46 -9.98
N ASN A 27 -6.09 -16.51 -10.76
CA ASN A 27 -6.78 -17.81 -10.65
C ASN A 27 -6.22 -18.70 -9.53
N SER A 28 -5.45 -18.15 -8.59
CA SER A 28 -4.86 -18.88 -7.47
C SER A 28 -5.36 -18.25 -6.17
N PRO A 29 -6.22 -18.93 -5.39
CA PRO A 29 -6.74 -18.41 -4.12
C PRO A 29 -5.64 -18.04 -3.13
N PHE A 30 -4.56 -18.83 -3.07
CA PHE A 30 -3.42 -18.53 -2.21
C PHE A 30 -2.69 -17.27 -2.65
N LEU A 31 -2.48 -17.10 -3.96
CA LEU A 31 -1.83 -15.90 -4.50
C LEU A 31 -2.71 -14.66 -4.33
N ALA A 32 -4.03 -14.78 -4.51
CA ALA A 32 -4.98 -13.70 -4.24
C ALA A 32 -4.89 -13.23 -2.78
N TYR A 33 -4.85 -14.18 -1.83
CA TYR A 33 -4.69 -13.88 -0.41
C TYR A 33 -3.38 -13.14 -0.09
N LEU A 34 -2.25 -13.58 -0.67
CA LEU A 34 -0.96 -12.91 -0.46
C LEU A 34 -0.95 -11.49 -1.03
N LEU A 35 -1.49 -11.31 -2.24
CA LEU A 35 -1.59 -10.00 -2.88
C LEU A 35 -2.48 -9.03 -2.08
N GLU A 36 -3.61 -9.52 -1.56
CA GLU A 36 -4.50 -8.72 -0.73
C GLU A 36 -3.85 -8.34 0.61
N MET A 37 -3.11 -9.25 1.24
CA MET A 37 -2.38 -8.98 2.48
C MET A 37 -1.33 -7.88 2.30
N VAL A 38 -0.50 -7.98 1.26
CA VAL A 38 0.55 -6.99 0.98
C VAL A 38 -0.07 -5.65 0.57
N ALA A 39 -1.14 -5.65 -0.23
CA ALA A 39 -1.86 -4.44 -0.60
C ALA A 39 -2.41 -3.68 0.62
N LYS A 40 -2.96 -4.40 1.61
CA LYS A 40 -3.47 -3.79 2.86
C LYS A 40 -2.34 -3.16 3.68
N GLU A 41 -1.21 -3.85 3.79
CA GLU A 41 -0.05 -3.34 4.54
C GLU A 41 0.50 -2.05 3.92
N GLY A 42 0.69 -2.03 2.60
CA GLY A 42 1.21 -0.84 1.92
C GLY A 42 0.24 0.36 1.91
N GLN A 43 -1.08 0.13 1.92
CA GLN A 43 -2.07 1.19 2.14
C GLN A 43 -2.08 1.73 3.59
N HIS A 44 -1.70 0.90 4.57
CA HIS A 44 -1.64 1.29 5.97
C HIS A 44 -0.46 2.24 6.26
N ILE A 45 0.63 2.14 5.50
CA ILE A 45 1.78 3.07 5.56
C ILE A 45 1.33 4.52 5.33
N MET A 46 0.38 4.75 4.42
CA MET A 46 -0.18 6.09 4.16
C MET A 46 -0.99 6.63 5.34
N LYS A 47 -1.75 5.77 6.03
CA LYS A 47 -2.60 6.17 7.17
C LYS A 47 -1.74 6.60 8.37
N ASN A 48 -0.67 5.89 8.67
CA ASN A 48 0.19 6.23 9.81
C ASN A 48 1.01 7.50 9.59
N ASP A 49 1.43 7.77 8.36
CA ASP A 49 2.14 9.02 8.04
C ASP A 49 1.20 10.24 7.93
N ALA A 50 -0.09 10.05 7.63
CA ALA A 50 -1.10 11.10 7.72
C ALA A 50 -1.44 11.44 9.18
N VAL A 51 -1.63 10.44 10.04
CA VAL A 51 -1.92 10.61 11.48
C VAL A 51 -0.77 11.28 12.23
N ASN A 52 0.48 11.07 11.82
CA ASN A 52 1.65 11.73 12.42
C ASN A 52 1.81 13.21 11.98
N LYS A 53 1.00 13.71 11.03
CA LYS A 53 0.94 15.13 10.66
C LYS A 53 -0.13 15.91 11.42
N GLU A 54 -1.18 15.27 11.95
CA GLU A 54 -2.20 15.95 12.77
C GLU A 54 -1.75 16.17 14.22
N ASN A 55 -0.75 15.43 14.70
CA ASN A 55 -0.21 15.55 16.06
C ASN A 55 1.06 16.44 16.16
N ARG A 56 1.30 17.33 15.19
CA ARG A 56 2.42 18.29 15.19
C ARG A 56 1.97 19.71 14.92
#